data_AF-A0AAV1JN34-F1
#
_entry.id   AF-A0AAV1JN34-F1
#
_cell.length_a   1.000
_cell.length_b   1.000
_cell.length_c   1.000
_cell.angle_alpha   90.00
_cell.angle_beta   90.00
_cell.angle_gamma   90.00
#
_symmetry.space_group_name_H-M   'P 1'
#
loop_
_entity.id
_entity.type
_entity.pdbx_description
1 polymer ?
#
loop_
_entity_poly.entity_id
_entity_poly.type
_entity_poly.pdbx_seq_one_letter_code
_entity_poly.pdbx_strand_id
1 'polypeptide(L)'
;MDLGRLTEHIICGSISFKTVYKSKTGGLRFADLLDKVSAVDPEVRIRFTAAHPKDFPDEVLQVIRERPNICKLLHLPAQSGSSSVLERMRRGYSREAYLSLVENVRASVPGVGLSTDMICGFCGETDEEFEETLTLMEQVDYNVAFLFPYSMREKTAAYRRYKDDVPDNIKKARHDKMVQLYRRKCERLNNLEVGNTHLVLVEGVAPKSGKLIGRNEFYLKVLFDPEVISGPGKRNIEVGDYVAVRILEAKASVLTGEALFHTSIREFYKDGSWADRHSDKKYDNSMRQY
;
A
#
# COMPACT_ATOMS: atom_id res chain seq x y z
N MET A 1 -29.90 -37.91 2.42
CA MET A 1 -28.78 -38.00 1.46
C MET A 1 -28.09 -36.66 1.46
N ASP A 2 -26.83 -36.71 1.88
CA ASP A 2 -25.92 -35.60 2.11
C ASP A 2 -25.48 -35.02 0.76
N LEU A 3 -25.87 -33.79 0.44
CA LEU A 3 -25.27 -33.03 -0.66
C LEU A 3 -24.24 -32.08 -0.05
N GLY A 4 -23.06 -32.65 0.15
CA GLY A 4 -21.89 -32.00 0.70
C GLY A 4 -21.45 -30.79 -0.11
N ARG A 5 -21.01 -29.79 0.66
CA ARG A 5 -19.98 -28.78 0.36
C ARG A 5 -19.44 -28.80 -1.08
N LEU A 6 -19.98 -27.93 -1.92
CA LEU A 6 -19.22 -27.36 -3.03
C LEU A 6 -18.50 -26.11 -2.52
N THR A 7 -17.22 -26.25 -2.25
CA THR A 7 -16.29 -25.12 -2.22
C THR A 7 -16.23 -24.54 -3.63
N GLU A 8 -16.79 -23.35 -3.83
CA GLU A 8 -16.53 -22.57 -5.05
C GLU A 8 -15.03 -22.24 -5.08
N HIS A 9 -14.31 -22.97 -5.92
CA HIS A 9 -13.00 -22.55 -6.39
C HIS A 9 -13.23 -21.35 -7.32
N ILE A 10 -12.90 -20.14 -6.84
CA ILE A 10 -12.66 -19.03 -7.76
C ILE A 10 -11.38 -19.40 -8.49
N ILE A 11 -11.54 -19.91 -9.71
CA ILE A 11 -10.42 -20.17 -10.62
C ILE A 11 -10.07 -18.81 -11.24
N CYS A 12 -9.18 -18.09 -10.57
CA CYS A 12 -8.27 -17.18 -11.24
C CYS A 12 -6.90 -17.87 -11.18
N GLY A 13 -6.19 -17.96 -12.30
CA GLY A 13 -4.92 -18.68 -12.38
C GLY A 13 -3.86 -18.07 -11.46
N SER A 14 -3.79 -18.53 -10.21
CA SER A 14 -2.69 -18.35 -9.25
C SER A 14 -3.10 -19.03 -7.93
N ILE A 15 -2.12 -19.38 -7.11
CA ILE A 15 -2.23 -20.24 -5.92
C ILE A 15 -3.34 -19.73 -4.96
N SER A 16 -4.12 -20.66 -4.40
CA SER A 16 -5.52 -20.43 -3.99
C SER A 16 -5.73 -19.58 -2.71
N PHE A 17 -6.53 -18.52 -2.80
CA PHE A 17 -7.20 -17.89 -1.66
C PHE A 17 -8.48 -18.67 -1.29
N LYS A 18 -8.60 -19.09 -0.04
CA LYS A 18 -9.78 -19.74 0.53
C LYS A 18 -10.62 -18.73 1.30
N THR A 19 -11.92 -18.68 1.00
CA THR A 19 -12.85 -17.78 1.66
C THR A 19 -13.57 -18.51 2.79
N VAL A 20 -13.44 -17.99 4.03
CA VAL A 20 -14.10 -18.55 5.23
C VAL A 20 -15.56 -18.05 5.38
N TYR A 21 -15.90 -16.94 4.71
CA TYR A 21 -17.22 -16.31 4.75
C TYR A 21 -18.07 -16.67 3.53
N LYS A 22 -19.39 -16.78 3.66
CA LYS A 22 -20.27 -17.02 2.51
C LYS A 22 -20.29 -15.80 1.57
N SER A 23 -20.25 -16.03 0.27
CA SER A 23 -20.56 -15.01 -0.74
C SER A 23 -22.01 -14.56 -0.55
N LYS A 24 -22.24 -13.24 -0.57
CA LYS A 24 -23.59 -12.69 -0.57
C LYS A 24 -24.15 -12.78 -2.00
N THR A 25 -25.39 -13.22 -2.14
CA THR A 25 -26.11 -13.22 -3.42
C THR A 25 -26.74 -11.84 -3.64
N GLY A 26 -26.30 -11.14 -4.69
CA GLY A 26 -26.80 -9.80 -5.06
C GLY A 26 -26.02 -8.63 -4.47
N GLY A 27 -26.33 -7.42 -4.95
CA GLY A 27 -25.61 -6.18 -4.64
C GLY A 27 -24.59 -5.76 -5.71
N LEU A 28 -24.05 -4.54 -5.59
CA LEU A 28 -22.95 -4.07 -6.44
C LEU A 28 -21.64 -4.72 -5.99
N ARG A 29 -20.79 -5.14 -6.93
CA ARG A 29 -19.43 -5.56 -6.62
C ARG A 29 -18.61 -4.33 -6.26
N PHE A 30 -17.50 -4.53 -5.56
CA PHE A 30 -16.64 -3.42 -5.16
C PHE A 30 -16.08 -2.64 -6.37
N ALA A 31 -15.71 -3.33 -7.46
CA ALA A 31 -15.29 -2.69 -8.71
C ALA A 31 -16.37 -1.75 -9.27
N ASP A 32 -17.64 -2.18 -9.29
CA ASP A 32 -18.76 -1.39 -9.81
C ASP A 32 -19.03 -0.15 -8.93
N LEU A 33 -18.87 -0.29 -7.61
CA LEU A 33 -18.97 0.85 -6.69
C LEU A 33 -17.81 1.83 -6.89
N LEU A 34 -16.58 1.32 -6.94
CA LEU A 34 -15.37 2.12 -7.09
C LEU A 34 -15.39 2.93 -8.39
N ASP A 35 -15.82 2.30 -9.48
CA ASP A 35 -16.00 2.95 -10.78
C ASP A 35 -17.01 4.10 -10.71
N LYS A 36 -18.21 3.85 -10.16
CA LYS A 36 -19.25 4.87 -10.01
C LYS A 36 -18.81 6.02 -9.13
N VAL A 37 -18.16 5.75 -7.99
CA VAL A 37 -17.66 6.80 -7.09
C VAL A 37 -16.58 7.64 -7.78
N SER A 38 -15.68 7.01 -8.54
CA SER A 38 -14.64 7.71 -9.29
C SER A 38 -15.17 8.66 -10.36
N ALA A 39 -16.39 8.42 -10.85
CA ALA A 39 -17.03 9.24 -11.88
C ALA A 39 -17.83 10.42 -11.30
N VAL A 40 -18.10 10.46 -9.98
CA VAL A 40 -18.90 11.54 -9.37
C VAL A 40 -18.19 12.89 -9.50
N ASP A 41 -16.92 12.92 -9.14
CA ASP A 41 -16.05 14.09 -9.32
C ASP A 41 -14.62 13.62 -9.65
N PRO A 42 -14.16 13.81 -10.90
CA PRO A 42 -12.83 13.38 -11.31
C PRO A 42 -11.69 14.19 -10.67
N GLU A 43 -11.97 15.27 -9.96
CA GLU A 43 -10.99 16.05 -9.20
C GLU A 43 -10.92 15.66 -7.71
N VAL A 44 -11.78 14.73 -7.26
CA VAL A 44 -11.73 14.23 -5.89
C VAL A 44 -10.87 12.97 -5.82
N ARG A 45 -9.80 13.05 -5.03
CA ARG A 45 -8.93 11.91 -4.75
C ARG A 45 -9.63 10.85 -3.89
N ILE A 46 -9.67 9.62 -4.40
CA ILE A 46 -10.24 8.44 -3.74
C ILE A 46 -9.12 7.56 -3.19
N ARG A 47 -9.23 7.24 -1.90
CA ARG A 47 -8.39 6.26 -1.22
C ARG A 47 -9.29 5.33 -0.43
N PHE A 48 -8.97 4.05 -0.43
CA PHE A 48 -9.63 3.04 0.38
C PHE A 48 -8.59 2.12 1.00
N THR A 49 -8.99 1.40 2.05
CA THR A 49 -8.18 0.36 2.70
C THR A 49 -8.96 -0.95 2.65
N ALA A 50 -8.37 -1.98 2.05
CA ALA A 50 -8.96 -3.31 2.01
C ALA A 50 -8.65 -4.05 3.32
N ALA A 51 -9.58 -4.86 3.81
CA ALA A 51 -9.34 -5.67 5.01
C ALA A 51 -8.60 -6.99 4.69
N HIS A 52 -8.55 -7.39 3.42
CA HIS A 52 -8.03 -8.68 3.00
C HIS A 52 -7.40 -8.63 1.61
N PRO A 53 -6.25 -9.30 1.36
CA PRO A 53 -5.58 -9.24 0.05
C PRO A 53 -6.42 -9.80 -1.12
N LYS A 54 -7.27 -10.80 -0.86
CA LYS A 54 -8.22 -11.35 -1.85
C LYS A 54 -9.20 -10.32 -2.45
N ASP A 55 -9.34 -9.14 -1.84
CA ASP A 55 -10.29 -8.12 -2.27
C ASP A 55 -9.80 -7.31 -3.49
N PHE A 56 -8.76 -7.79 -4.18
CA PHE A 56 -8.17 -7.21 -5.40
C PHE A 56 -8.27 -8.16 -6.61
N PRO A 57 -9.47 -8.50 -7.07
CA PRO A 57 -9.65 -9.18 -8.36
C PRO A 57 -9.26 -8.23 -9.52
N ASP A 58 -9.02 -8.80 -10.70
CA ASP A 58 -8.51 -8.07 -11.87
C ASP A 58 -9.40 -6.88 -12.26
N GLU A 59 -10.72 -6.96 -12.08
CA GLU A 59 -11.62 -5.84 -12.40
C GLU A 59 -11.41 -4.64 -11.48
N VAL A 60 -11.05 -4.88 -10.21
CA VAL A 60 -10.70 -3.80 -9.27
C VAL A 60 -9.37 -3.16 -9.70
N LEU A 61 -8.38 -3.98 -10.08
CA LEU A 61 -7.08 -3.49 -10.55
C LEU A 61 -7.20 -2.69 -11.85
N GLN A 62 -8.09 -3.10 -12.75
CA GLN A 62 -8.40 -2.38 -13.99
C GLN A 62 -9.00 -1.00 -13.69
N VAL A 63 -10.04 -0.92 -12.84
CA VAL A 63 -10.64 0.36 -12.45
C VAL A 63 -9.60 1.26 -11.77
N ILE A 64 -8.79 0.70 -10.86
CA ILE A 64 -7.70 1.45 -10.25
C ILE A 64 -6.78 1.99 -11.33
N ARG A 65 -6.31 1.17 -12.29
CA ARG A 65 -5.39 1.58 -13.36
C ARG A 65 -5.96 2.73 -14.18
N GLU A 66 -7.20 2.61 -14.64
CA GLU A 66 -7.86 3.52 -15.60
C GLU A 66 -8.26 4.86 -14.98
N ARG A 67 -8.56 4.91 -13.68
CA ARG A 67 -9.05 6.12 -13.01
C ARG A 67 -7.89 6.90 -12.37
N PRO A 68 -7.59 8.14 -12.81
CA PRO A 68 -6.48 8.93 -12.27
C PRO A 68 -6.73 9.46 -10.85
N ASN A 69 -8.00 9.61 -10.47
CA ASN A 69 -8.39 10.09 -9.15
C ASN A 69 -8.41 8.99 -8.08
N ILE A 70 -8.14 7.72 -8.44
CA ILE A 70 -7.95 6.63 -7.48
C ILE A 70 -6.46 6.51 -7.14
N CYS A 71 -6.14 6.62 -5.84
CA CYS A 71 -4.77 6.53 -5.37
C CYS A 71 -4.13 5.18 -5.69
N LYS A 72 -2.91 5.20 -6.21
CA LYS A 72 -2.13 4.00 -6.55
C LYS A 72 -1.33 3.47 -5.36
N LEU A 73 -1.86 3.60 -4.14
CA LEU A 73 -1.33 2.95 -2.94
C LEU A 73 -2.34 1.92 -2.47
N LEU A 74 -2.05 0.64 -2.71
CA LEU A 74 -2.95 -0.44 -2.32
C LEU A 74 -2.57 -0.97 -0.94
N HIS A 75 -3.58 -1.23 -0.11
CA HIS A 75 -3.38 -1.87 1.17
C HIS A 75 -3.60 -3.38 1.04
N LEU A 76 -2.51 -4.13 1.06
CA LEU A 76 -2.43 -5.59 0.97
C LEU A 76 -1.91 -6.13 2.31
N PRO A 77 -2.78 -6.39 3.29
CA PRO A 77 -2.34 -6.83 4.60
C PRO A 77 -1.86 -8.28 4.56
N ALA A 78 -0.53 -8.49 4.56
CA ALA A 78 0.04 -9.84 4.51
C ALA A 78 -0.07 -10.56 5.87
N GLN A 79 0.05 -9.82 6.97
CA GLN A 79 -0.06 -10.24 8.37
C GLN A 79 1.13 -11.06 8.89
N SER A 80 1.65 -12.00 8.10
CA SER A 80 2.90 -12.72 8.36
C SER A 80 3.50 -13.15 7.02
N GLY A 81 4.83 -13.35 6.97
CA GLY A 81 5.47 -13.96 5.81
C GLY A 81 5.51 -15.48 5.83
N SER A 82 5.03 -16.11 6.90
CA SER A 82 5.05 -17.56 7.06
C SER A 82 3.70 -18.21 6.79
N SER A 83 3.67 -19.17 5.88
CA SER A 83 2.45 -19.90 5.50
C SER A 83 1.84 -20.66 6.69
N SER A 84 2.64 -21.24 7.57
CA SER A 84 2.19 -21.93 8.77
C SER A 84 1.58 -20.96 9.79
N VAL A 85 2.18 -19.79 9.99
CA VAL A 85 1.60 -18.72 10.85
C VAL A 85 0.28 -18.22 10.26
N LEU A 86 0.23 -17.96 8.94
CA LEU A 86 -0.99 -17.53 8.24
C LEU A 86 -2.13 -18.54 8.37
N GLU A 87 -1.82 -19.84 8.35
CA GLU A 87 -2.78 -20.90 8.60
C GLU A 87 -3.31 -20.85 10.04
N ARG A 88 -2.44 -20.69 11.04
CA ARG A 88 -2.87 -20.54 12.45
C ARG A 88 -3.71 -19.28 12.67
N MET A 89 -3.39 -18.19 11.95
CA MET A 89 -4.18 -16.95 11.90
C MET A 89 -5.49 -17.10 11.10
N ARG A 90 -5.69 -18.22 10.39
CA ARG A 90 -6.84 -18.51 9.51
C ARG A 90 -7.04 -17.51 8.40
N ARG A 91 -5.94 -17.10 7.77
CA ARG A 91 -5.97 -16.15 6.65
C ARG A 91 -6.48 -16.77 5.36
N GLY A 92 -6.34 -18.09 5.20
CA GLY A 92 -6.84 -18.80 4.03
C GLY A 92 -6.02 -18.56 2.77
N TYR A 93 -4.77 -18.08 2.90
CA TYR A 93 -3.81 -17.97 1.80
C TYR A 93 -2.41 -18.29 2.33
N SER A 94 -1.53 -18.71 1.43
CA SER A 94 -0.12 -18.96 1.71
C SER A 94 0.74 -17.74 1.36
N ARG A 95 2.01 -17.77 1.76
CA ARG A 95 3.01 -16.78 1.35
C ARG A 95 3.11 -16.69 -0.18
N GLU A 96 3.12 -17.83 -0.87
CA GLU A 96 3.27 -17.91 -2.32
C GLU A 96 2.07 -17.30 -3.03
N ALA A 97 0.84 -17.59 -2.56
CA ALA A 97 -0.37 -16.95 -3.08
C ALA A 97 -0.33 -15.42 -2.92
N TYR A 98 0.17 -14.94 -1.77
CA TYR A 98 0.34 -13.51 -1.53
C TYR A 98 1.38 -12.88 -2.47
N LEU A 99 2.52 -13.54 -2.68
CA LEU A 99 3.55 -13.07 -3.61
C LEU A 99 3.04 -13.02 -5.07
N SER A 100 2.32 -14.05 -5.51
CA SER A 100 1.68 -14.04 -6.85
C SER A 100 0.67 -12.91 -7.00
N LEU A 101 -0.10 -12.59 -5.95
CA LEU A 101 -0.99 -11.44 -5.96
C LEU A 101 -0.20 -10.13 -6.07
N VAL A 102 0.89 -9.97 -5.31
CA VAL A 102 1.76 -8.78 -5.39
C VAL A 102 2.30 -8.59 -6.81
N GLU A 103 2.75 -9.66 -7.45
CA GLU A 103 3.21 -9.66 -8.84
C GLU A 103 2.09 -9.23 -9.81
N ASN A 104 0.89 -9.79 -9.67
CA ASN A 104 -0.27 -9.41 -10.49
C ASN A 104 -0.64 -7.94 -10.32
N VAL A 105 -0.65 -7.45 -9.07
CA VAL A 105 -0.93 -6.05 -8.74
C VAL A 105 0.09 -5.11 -9.43
N ARG A 106 1.38 -5.44 -9.36
CA ARG A 106 2.44 -4.65 -10.00
C ARG A 106 2.36 -4.66 -11.52
N ALA A 107 2.02 -5.81 -12.12
CA ALA A 107 1.83 -5.94 -13.56
C ALA A 107 0.59 -5.15 -14.04
N SER A 108 -0.50 -5.22 -13.28
CA SER A 108 -1.77 -4.59 -13.62
C SER A 108 -1.76 -3.07 -13.42
N VAL A 109 -1.09 -2.60 -12.36
CA VAL A 109 -0.99 -1.18 -11.98
C VAL A 109 0.50 -0.79 -11.89
N PRO A 110 1.18 -0.49 -13.01
CA PRO A 110 2.59 -0.14 -13.01
C PRO A 110 2.87 1.08 -12.14
N GLY A 111 3.85 1.03 -11.24
CA GLY A 111 4.14 2.13 -10.30
C GLY A 111 3.25 2.17 -9.06
N VAL A 112 2.48 1.11 -8.82
CA VAL A 112 1.70 0.96 -7.58
C VAL A 112 2.60 0.91 -6.35
N GLY A 113 2.27 1.73 -5.36
CA GLY A 113 2.79 1.62 -4.02
C GLY A 113 2.01 0.58 -3.21
N LEU A 114 2.67 -0.10 -2.29
CA LEU A 114 2.06 -1.10 -1.43
C LEU A 114 2.09 -0.68 0.03
N SER A 115 1.01 -0.97 0.73
CA SER A 115 0.95 -0.91 2.18
C SER A 115 0.47 -2.20 2.79
N THR A 116 0.87 -2.48 4.03
CA THR A 116 0.59 -3.75 4.71
C THR A 116 0.41 -3.58 6.21
N ASP A 117 -0.25 -4.56 6.80
CA ASP A 117 -0.27 -4.82 8.23
C ASP A 117 0.52 -6.10 8.48
N MET A 118 1.43 -6.08 9.45
CA MET A 118 2.25 -7.23 9.84
C MET A 118 2.26 -7.41 11.35
N ILE A 119 2.16 -8.66 11.79
CA ILE A 119 2.19 -9.07 13.20
C ILE A 119 3.38 -9.99 13.40
N CYS A 120 4.16 -9.75 14.45
CA CYS A 120 5.19 -10.68 14.91
C CYS A 120 4.90 -11.22 16.31
N GLY A 121 5.45 -12.38 16.60
CA GLY A 121 5.30 -13.07 17.88
C GLY A 121 3.90 -13.65 18.09
N PHE A 122 3.24 -14.07 17.01
CA PHE A 122 1.98 -14.80 17.13
C PHE A 122 2.18 -16.12 17.90
N CYS A 123 1.10 -16.68 18.47
CA CYS A 123 1.17 -17.91 19.24
C CYS A 123 1.90 -19.04 18.50
N GLY A 124 2.94 -19.59 19.13
CA GLY A 124 3.80 -20.63 18.61
C GLY A 124 4.75 -20.20 17.49
N GLU A 125 4.93 -18.90 17.22
CA GLU A 125 5.81 -18.41 16.15
C GLU A 125 7.29 -18.71 16.44
N THR A 126 7.91 -19.54 15.60
CA THR A 126 9.34 -19.89 15.69
C THR A 126 10.24 -18.81 15.11
N ASP A 127 11.56 -18.94 15.29
CA ASP A 127 12.52 -17.99 14.71
C ASP A 127 12.58 -18.11 13.18
N GLU A 128 12.43 -19.32 12.64
CA GLU A 128 12.38 -19.57 11.19
C GLU A 128 11.14 -18.93 10.55
N GLU A 129 9.96 -19.07 11.17
CA GLU A 129 8.72 -18.44 10.69
C GLU A 129 8.79 -16.90 10.77
N PHE A 130 9.51 -16.37 11.76
CA PHE A 130 9.78 -14.94 11.83
C PHE A 130 10.78 -14.48 10.75
N GLU A 131 11.80 -15.29 10.44
CA GLU A 131 12.74 -14.99 9.34
C GLU A 131 12.03 -14.99 7.98
N GLU A 132 11.09 -15.92 7.75
CA GLU A 132 10.19 -15.86 6.60
C GLU A 132 9.45 -14.51 6.55
N THR A 133 8.99 -13.98 7.69
CA THR A 133 8.37 -12.65 7.73
C THR A 133 9.31 -11.53 7.27
N LEU A 134 10.58 -11.55 7.69
CA LEU A 134 11.58 -10.56 7.25
C LEU A 134 11.88 -10.67 5.75
N THR A 135 12.07 -11.89 5.24
CA THR A 135 12.33 -12.10 3.80
C THR A 135 11.15 -11.66 2.92
N LEU A 136 9.90 -11.81 3.40
CA LEU A 136 8.73 -11.29 2.67
C LEU A 136 8.80 -9.77 2.56
N MET A 137 9.10 -9.09 3.68
CA MET A 137 9.24 -7.64 3.70
C MET A 137 10.38 -7.18 2.78
N GLU A 138 11.47 -7.92 2.73
CA GLU A 138 12.62 -7.65 1.85
C GLU A 138 12.24 -7.75 0.36
N GLN A 139 11.48 -8.79 -0.01
CA GLN A 139 11.06 -9.07 -1.38
C GLN A 139 9.93 -8.16 -1.89
N VAL A 140 8.99 -7.80 -1.00
CA VAL A 140 7.78 -7.08 -1.41
C VAL A 140 7.95 -5.58 -1.42
N ASP A 141 8.85 -4.99 -0.62
CA ASP A 141 9.07 -3.53 -0.59
C ASP A 141 7.79 -2.70 -0.38
N TYR A 142 7.47 -2.42 0.89
CA TYR A 142 6.29 -1.64 1.25
C TYR A 142 6.60 -0.14 1.38
N ASN A 143 5.77 0.71 0.79
CA ASN A 143 5.79 2.16 1.01
C ASN A 143 5.29 2.51 2.41
N VAL A 144 4.26 1.80 2.90
CA VAL A 144 3.69 1.98 4.24
C VAL A 144 3.52 0.65 4.94
N ALA A 145 4.07 0.47 6.12
CA ALA A 145 3.87 -0.77 6.89
C ALA A 145 3.45 -0.47 8.32
N PHE A 146 2.35 -1.08 8.74
CA PHE A 146 1.91 -1.08 10.13
C PHE A 146 2.39 -2.36 10.79
N LEU A 147 3.32 -2.23 11.73
CA LEU A 147 4.04 -3.35 12.33
C LEU A 147 3.62 -3.44 13.80
N PHE A 148 3.19 -4.62 14.23
CA PHE A 148 2.68 -4.82 15.58
C PHE A 148 3.29 -6.06 16.22
N PRO A 149 3.74 -6.00 17.49
CA PRO A 149 3.88 -7.21 18.28
C PRO A 149 2.49 -7.78 18.57
N TYR A 150 2.35 -9.10 18.53
CA TYR A 150 1.09 -9.76 18.84
C TYR A 150 0.66 -9.48 20.28
N SER A 151 -0.61 -9.12 20.43
CA SER A 151 -1.27 -8.98 21.72
C SER A 151 -2.57 -9.75 21.68
N MET A 152 -2.71 -10.70 22.62
CA MET A 152 -3.90 -11.52 22.72
C MET A 152 -5.11 -10.67 23.13
N ARG A 153 -6.22 -10.86 22.41
CA ARG A 153 -7.49 -10.19 22.70
C ARG A 153 -8.57 -11.22 23.02
N GLU A 154 -9.34 -10.95 24.07
CA GLU A 154 -10.49 -11.77 24.45
C GLU A 154 -11.46 -11.96 23.26
N LYS A 155 -12.22 -13.07 23.29
CA LYS A 155 -13.24 -13.43 22.27
C LYS A 155 -12.71 -13.72 20.86
N THR A 156 -11.41 -13.59 20.62
CA THR A 156 -10.80 -13.97 19.33
C THR A 156 -10.71 -15.49 19.16
N ALA A 157 -10.56 -15.94 17.91
CA ALA A 157 -10.26 -17.33 17.60
C ALA A 157 -8.93 -17.81 18.22
N ALA A 158 -7.94 -16.91 18.31
CA ALA A 158 -6.66 -17.20 18.89
C ALA A 158 -6.76 -17.43 20.41
N TYR A 159 -7.45 -16.53 21.14
CA TYR A 159 -7.70 -16.68 22.58
C TYR A 159 -8.34 -18.02 22.95
N ARG A 160 -9.21 -18.56 22.09
CA ARG A 160 -9.90 -19.84 22.33
C ARG A 160 -9.08 -21.08 21.99
N ARG A 161 -8.01 -20.97 21.20
CA ARG A 161 -7.32 -22.13 20.58
C ARG A 161 -5.84 -22.21 20.85
N TYR A 162 -5.21 -21.10 21.21
CA TYR A 162 -3.78 -21.02 21.39
C TYR A 162 -3.46 -20.38 22.73
N LYS A 163 -2.28 -20.72 23.24
CA LYS A 163 -1.65 -20.03 24.35
C LYS A 163 -0.73 -18.97 23.76
N ASP A 164 -0.74 -17.77 24.34
CA ASP A 164 0.28 -16.77 24.03
C ASP A 164 1.58 -17.17 24.73
N ASP A 165 2.46 -17.85 23.99
CA ASP A 165 3.65 -18.54 24.49
C ASP A 165 4.97 -17.93 23.99
N VAL A 166 4.91 -16.92 23.12
CA VAL A 166 6.08 -16.14 22.72
C VAL A 166 6.35 -15.06 23.79
N PRO A 167 7.52 -15.03 24.43
CA PRO A 167 7.84 -14.03 25.45
C PRO A 167 7.85 -12.59 24.93
N ASP A 168 7.40 -11.63 25.73
CA ASP A 168 7.29 -10.22 25.33
C ASP A 168 8.62 -9.59 24.91
N ASN A 169 9.75 -10.00 25.52
CA ASN A 169 11.07 -9.55 25.10
C ASN A 169 11.44 -10.03 23.68
N ILE A 170 11.01 -11.24 23.31
CA ILE A 170 11.17 -11.78 21.94
C ILE A 170 10.26 -11.02 20.97
N LYS A 171 8.99 -10.80 21.31
CA LYS A 171 8.07 -10.00 20.48
C LYS A 171 8.62 -8.61 20.20
N LYS A 172 9.15 -7.95 21.24
CA LYS A 172 9.78 -6.62 21.11
C LYS A 172 11.01 -6.65 20.20
N ALA A 173 11.91 -7.62 20.40
CA ALA A 173 13.10 -7.76 19.56
C ALA A 173 12.74 -8.01 18.08
N ARG A 174 11.72 -8.84 17.81
CA ARG A 174 11.19 -9.11 16.47
C ARG A 174 10.58 -7.85 15.84
N HIS A 175 9.73 -7.14 16.58
CA HIS A 175 9.17 -5.86 16.14
C HIS A 175 10.26 -4.84 15.77
N ASP A 176 11.29 -4.69 16.62
CA ASP A 176 12.39 -3.74 16.37
C ASP A 176 13.18 -4.11 15.10
N LYS A 177 13.40 -5.41 14.84
CA LYS A 177 14.00 -5.89 13.58
C LYS A 177 13.13 -5.52 12.37
N MET A 178 11.81 -5.74 12.44
CA MET A 178 10.90 -5.37 11.35
C MET A 178 10.88 -3.86 11.10
N VAL A 179 10.87 -3.04 12.16
CA VAL A 179 10.90 -1.58 12.04
C VAL A 179 12.20 -1.11 11.39
N GLN A 180 13.35 -1.65 11.79
CA GLN A 180 14.64 -1.31 11.20
C GLN A 180 14.68 -1.68 9.72
N LEU A 181 14.20 -2.88 9.37
CA LEU A 181 14.11 -3.35 7.98
C LEU A 181 13.22 -2.42 7.13
N TYR A 182 11.99 -2.19 7.60
CA TYR A 182 11.02 -1.32 6.92
C TYR A 182 11.58 0.09 6.71
N ARG A 183 12.21 0.70 7.72
CA ARG A 183 12.78 2.05 7.58
C ARG A 183 13.83 2.12 6.48
N ARG A 184 14.75 1.17 6.42
CA ARG A 184 15.79 1.12 5.37
C ARG A 184 15.16 0.98 3.98
N LYS A 185 14.20 0.07 3.83
CA LYS A 185 13.54 -0.20 2.54
C LYS A 185 12.66 0.97 2.10
N CYS A 186 11.89 1.54 3.01
CA CYS A 186 11.06 2.72 2.75
C CYS A 186 11.89 3.95 2.38
N GLU A 187 13.02 4.18 3.07
CA GLU A 187 13.95 5.25 2.70
C GLU A 187 14.52 5.04 1.28
N ARG A 188 14.92 3.80 0.93
CA ARG A 188 15.35 3.47 -0.43
C ARG A 188 14.24 3.77 -1.45
N LEU A 189 13.01 3.31 -1.22
CA LEU A 189 11.87 3.58 -2.12
C LEU A 189 11.62 5.07 -2.29
N ASN A 190 11.60 5.83 -1.19
CA ASN A 190 11.37 7.27 -1.25
C ASN A 190 12.51 7.99 -2.00
N ASN A 191 13.76 7.52 -1.89
CA ASN A 191 14.88 8.05 -2.66
C ASN A 191 14.75 7.81 -4.17
N LEU A 192 14.03 6.75 -4.60
CA LEU A 192 13.72 6.55 -6.02
C LEU A 192 12.73 7.60 -6.56
N GLU A 193 12.05 8.34 -5.68
CA GLU A 193 11.16 9.44 -6.07
C GLU A 193 11.90 10.76 -6.29
N VAL A 194 13.17 10.88 -5.90
CA VAL A 194 13.96 12.10 -6.14
C VAL A 194 14.13 12.32 -7.64
N GLY A 195 13.78 13.52 -8.10
CA GLY A 195 13.72 13.91 -9.50
C GLY A 195 12.35 13.70 -10.15
N ASN A 196 11.49 12.85 -9.58
CA ASN A 196 10.13 12.66 -10.09
C ASN A 196 9.22 13.84 -9.70
N THR A 197 8.21 14.08 -10.52
CA THR A 197 7.15 15.06 -10.22
C THR A 197 5.94 14.32 -9.64
N HIS A 198 5.41 14.83 -8.53
CA HIS A 198 4.25 14.29 -7.84
C HIS A 198 3.11 15.30 -7.81
N LEU A 199 1.88 14.80 -7.92
CA LEU A 199 0.68 15.58 -7.67
C LEU A 199 0.40 15.67 -6.17
N VAL A 200 0.54 16.87 -5.60
CA VAL A 200 0.39 17.11 -4.17
C VAL A 200 -0.90 17.86 -3.89
N LEU A 201 -1.73 17.31 -3.00
CA LEU A 201 -2.87 18.04 -2.42
C LEU A 201 -2.36 18.82 -1.21
N VAL A 202 -2.51 20.15 -1.23
CA VAL A 202 -2.06 21.02 -0.15
C VAL A 202 -3.01 20.96 1.03
N GLU A 203 -2.48 20.66 2.21
CA GLU A 203 -3.26 20.47 3.45
C GLU A 203 -3.04 21.60 4.46
N GLY A 204 -1.95 22.35 4.35
CA GLY A 204 -1.66 23.45 5.25
C GLY A 204 -0.22 23.92 5.21
N VAL A 205 0.20 24.52 6.32
CA VAL A 205 1.56 25.03 6.55
C VAL A 205 2.22 24.21 7.65
N ALA A 206 3.45 23.78 7.43
CA ALA A 206 4.27 23.08 8.41
C ALA A 206 4.67 24.05 9.54
N PRO A 207 4.28 23.78 10.81
CA PRO A 207 4.43 24.77 11.91
C PRO A 207 5.87 25.20 12.20
N LYS A 208 6.84 24.33 11.91
CA LYS A 208 8.26 24.58 12.25
C LYS A 208 9.03 25.35 11.18
N SER A 209 8.65 25.20 9.92
CA SER A 209 9.44 25.72 8.79
C SER A 209 8.72 26.81 8.00
N GLY A 210 7.40 26.98 8.17
CA GLY A 210 6.61 27.88 7.32
C GLY A 210 6.40 27.37 5.89
N LYS A 211 6.97 26.21 5.54
CA LYS A 211 6.76 25.54 4.25
C LYS A 211 5.32 25.06 4.14
N LEU A 212 4.80 24.94 2.91
CA LEU A 212 3.55 24.23 2.68
C LEU A 212 3.76 22.74 2.90
N ILE A 213 2.71 22.08 3.39
CA ILE A 213 2.64 20.63 3.55
C ILE A 213 1.41 20.10 2.81
N GLY A 214 1.62 19.03 2.06
CA GLY A 214 0.57 18.31 1.40
C GLY A 214 0.86 16.82 1.32
N ARG A 215 -0.03 16.07 0.67
CA ARG A 215 0.15 14.64 0.42
C ARG A 215 0.07 14.27 -1.05
N ASN A 216 0.91 13.34 -1.47
CA ASN A 216 0.80 12.70 -2.78
C ASN A 216 -0.14 11.48 -2.74
N GLU A 217 -0.27 10.78 -3.87
CA GLU A 217 -1.11 9.57 -3.98
C GLU A 217 -0.62 8.39 -3.11
N PHE A 218 0.68 8.33 -2.82
CA PHE A 218 1.27 7.37 -1.87
C PHE A 218 1.07 7.77 -0.40
N TYR A 219 0.27 8.81 -0.15
CA TYR A 219 0.01 9.36 1.18
C TYR A 219 1.27 9.89 1.90
N LEU A 220 2.37 10.04 1.17
CA LEU A 220 3.60 10.62 1.67
C LEU A 220 3.42 12.12 1.82
N LYS A 221 3.96 12.64 2.92
CA LYS A 221 4.03 14.08 3.16
C LYS A 221 5.04 14.69 2.22
N VAL A 222 4.68 15.79 1.57
CA VAL A 222 5.57 16.59 0.72
C VAL A 222 5.64 18.00 1.29
N LEU A 223 6.85 18.46 1.56
CA LEU A 223 7.15 19.82 2.01
C LEU A 223 7.76 20.63 0.87
N PHE A 224 7.28 21.84 0.65
CA PHE A 224 7.80 22.74 -0.38
C PHE A 224 7.52 24.20 -0.02
N ASP A 225 8.28 25.12 -0.60
CA ASP A 225 8.17 26.53 -0.28
C ASP A 225 6.89 27.16 -0.88
N PRO A 226 6.25 28.13 -0.19
CA PRO A 226 4.98 28.75 -0.61
C PRO A 226 5.12 29.71 -1.80
N GLU A 227 6.05 29.47 -2.72
CA GLU A 227 6.37 30.40 -3.80
C GLU A 227 5.22 30.54 -4.81
N VAL A 228 5.11 31.74 -5.39
CA VAL A 228 4.17 32.00 -6.49
C VAL A 228 4.63 31.22 -7.70
N ILE A 229 3.84 30.25 -8.10
CA ILE A 229 4.24 29.40 -9.19
C ILE A 229 4.13 30.14 -10.53
N SER A 230 5.13 30.00 -11.39
CA SER A 230 5.20 30.75 -12.64
C SER A 230 4.26 30.19 -13.72
N GLY A 231 3.32 30.99 -14.24
CA GLY A 231 2.46 30.64 -15.40
C GLY A 231 1.26 31.59 -15.59
N PRO A 232 0.41 31.38 -16.61
CA PRO A 232 -0.88 32.08 -16.72
C PRO A 232 -1.81 31.69 -15.55
N GLY A 233 -2.50 32.66 -14.93
CA GLY A 233 -3.37 32.38 -13.77
C GLY A 233 -2.65 32.32 -12.41
N LYS A 234 -1.45 32.91 -12.32
CA LYS A 234 -0.66 33.08 -11.09
C LYS A 234 -1.51 33.50 -9.90
N ARG A 235 -1.57 32.63 -8.90
CA ARG A 235 -2.04 32.96 -7.56
C ARG A 235 -1.21 32.23 -6.52
N ASN A 236 -1.37 32.64 -5.27
CA ASN A 236 -0.78 31.94 -4.16
C ASN A 236 -1.34 30.51 -4.08
N ILE A 237 -0.50 29.59 -3.61
CA ILE A 237 -0.90 28.23 -3.30
C ILE A 237 -1.69 28.24 -1.99
N GLU A 238 -2.88 27.67 -2.01
CA GLU A 238 -3.82 27.62 -0.88
C GLU A 238 -4.14 26.17 -0.49
N VAL A 239 -4.69 26.00 0.70
CA VAL A 239 -5.18 24.69 1.16
C VAL A 239 -6.30 24.21 0.24
N GLY A 240 -6.23 22.96 -0.19
CA GLY A 240 -7.15 22.37 -1.16
C GLY A 240 -6.64 22.41 -2.61
N ASP A 241 -5.55 23.13 -2.88
CA ASP A 241 -4.95 23.14 -4.22
C ASP A 241 -4.27 21.81 -4.54
N TYR A 242 -4.32 21.46 -5.83
CA TYR A 242 -3.43 20.48 -6.42
C TYR A 242 -2.24 21.19 -7.08
N VAL A 243 -1.04 20.77 -6.72
CA VAL A 243 0.22 21.34 -7.22
C VAL A 243 1.12 20.22 -7.71
N ALA A 244 1.72 20.40 -8.90
CA ALA A 244 2.80 19.56 -9.37
C ALA A 244 4.08 19.94 -8.63
N VAL A 245 4.69 19.01 -7.90
CA VAL A 245 5.89 19.24 -7.09
C VAL A 245 6.99 18.30 -7.54
N ARG A 246 8.15 18.84 -7.94
CA ARG A 246 9.35 18.04 -8.23
C ARG A 246 10.05 17.71 -6.92
N ILE A 247 10.27 16.42 -6.66
CA ILE A 247 10.93 15.97 -5.45
C ILE A 247 12.43 16.19 -5.58
N LEU A 248 13.03 16.86 -4.58
CA LEU A 248 14.45 17.18 -4.53
C LEU A 248 15.18 16.31 -3.50
N GLU A 249 14.51 16.00 -2.40
CA GLU A 249 15.06 15.20 -1.31
C GLU A 249 14.00 14.25 -0.75
N ALA A 250 14.46 13.11 -0.26
CA ALA A 250 13.61 12.13 0.39
C ALA A 250 14.19 11.70 1.74
N LYS A 251 13.30 11.52 2.72
CA LYS A 251 13.57 10.84 3.98
C LYS A 251 12.54 9.73 4.16
N ALA A 252 12.72 8.87 5.17
CA ALA A 252 11.83 7.73 5.40
C ALA A 252 10.32 8.08 5.54
N SER A 253 9.96 9.30 5.95
CA SER A 253 8.54 9.67 6.18
C SER A 253 8.10 11.00 5.57
N VAL A 254 8.99 11.68 4.85
CA VAL A 254 8.71 12.98 4.25
C VAL A 254 9.57 13.17 3.00
N LEU A 255 8.96 13.76 1.97
CA LEU A 255 9.64 14.25 0.79
C LEU A 255 9.73 15.78 0.88
N THR A 256 10.79 16.34 0.32
CA THR A 256 10.94 17.77 0.13
C THR A 256 11.07 18.06 -1.36
N GLY A 257 10.42 19.10 -1.84
CA GLY A 257 10.44 19.44 -3.26
C GLY A 257 10.23 20.91 -3.53
N GLU A 258 10.14 21.23 -4.81
CA GLU A 258 9.83 22.55 -5.35
C GLU A 258 8.49 22.50 -6.11
N ALA A 259 7.66 23.52 -5.92
CA ALA A 259 6.40 23.63 -6.64
C ALA A 259 6.66 24.08 -8.09
N LEU A 260 6.07 23.38 -9.06
CA LEU A 260 6.26 23.63 -10.50
C LEU A 260 5.11 24.38 -11.15
N PHE A 261 3.86 23.99 -10.87
CA PHE A 261 2.63 24.65 -11.33
C PHE A 261 1.38 24.15 -10.60
N HIS A 262 0.35 24.99 -10.53
CA HIS A 262 -1.00 24.57 -10.19
C HIS A 262 -1.54 23.64 -11.26
N THR A 263 -2.27 22.62 -10.85
CA THR A 263 -2.86 21.66 -11.76
C THR A 263 -4.12 21.05 -11.16
N SER A 264 -4.67 20.05 -11.82
CA SER A 264 -5.81 19.25 -11.39
C SER A 264 -5.44 17.77 -11.52
N ILE A 265 -6.23 16.85 -10.95
CA ILE A 265 -5.97 15.42 -11.12
C ILE A 265 -6.02 15.07 -12.61
N ARG A 266 -7.05 15.53 -13.33
CA ARG A 266 -7.19 15.21 -14.76
C ARG A 266 -6.05 15.77 -15.60
N GLU A 267 -5.68 17.03 -15.37
CA GLU A 267 -4.64 17.67 -16.18
C GLU A 267 -3.26 17.04 -15.91
N PHE A 268 -2.92 16.77 -14.64
CA PHE A 268 -1.63 16.19 -14.29
C PHE A 268 -1.40 14.81 -14.92
N TYR A 269 -2.46 13.99 -15.02
CA TYR A 269 -2.38 12.62 -15.52
C TYR A 269 -2.85 12.45 -16.98
N LYS A 270 -3.17 13.54 -17.68
CA LYS A 270 -3.79 13.54 -19.02
C LYS A 270 -3.01 12.73 -20.07
N ASP A 271 -1.68 12.88 -20.08
CA ASP A 271 -0.81 12.26 -21.08
C ASP A 271 -0.29 10.89 -20.66
N GLY A 272 -0.82 10.31 -19.57
CA GLY A 272 -0.28 9.07 -19.01
C GLY A 272 1.09 9.24 -18.35
N SER A 273 1.54 10.48 -18.12
CA SER A 273 2.80 10.89 -17.47
C SER A 273 3.13 10.11 -16.19
N TRP A 274 2.10 9.60 -15.52
CA TRP A 274 2.21 8.76 -14.33
C TRP A 274 2.90 7.42 -14.59
N ALA A 275 2.64 6.78 -15.73
CA ALA A 275 3.16 5.46 -16.08
C ALA A 275 4.68 5.49 -16.32
N ASP A 276 5.21 6.67 -16.65
CA ASP A 276 6.62 6.87 -16.95
C ASP A 276 7.50 7.04 -15.71
N ARG A 277 6.92 7.20 -14.50
CA ARG A 277 7.70 7.36 -13.25
C ARG A 277 8.64 6.18 -12.95
N HIS A 278 8.37 5.02 -13.54
CA HIS A 278 9.15 3.80 -13.36
C HIS A 278 9.43 3.03 -14.66
N SER A 279 9.16 3.64 -15.84
CA SER A 279 9.49 3.03 -17.15
C SER A 279 11.00 3.06 -17.42
N ASP A 280 11.74 3.89 -16.70
CA ASP A 280 13.21 3.88 -16.71
C ASP A 280 13.77 2.66 -15.98
N LYS A 281 14.69 1.96 -16.64
CA LYS A 281 15.40 0.72 -16.23
C LYS A 281 16.06 0.73 -14.83
N LYS A 282 15.96 1.81 -14.06
CA LYS A 282 16.46 1.94 -12.69
C LYS A 282 15.70 1.06 -11.68
N TYR A 283 14.40 0.81 -11.88
CA TYR A 283 13.61 0.00 -10.95
C TYR A 283 13.93 -1.51 -11.06
N ASP A 284 14.11 -2.04 -12.27
CA ASP A 284 14.40 -3.48 -12.48
C ASP A 284 15.86 -3.84 -12.14
N ASN A 285 16.83 -2.94 -12.41
CA ASN A 285 18.23 -3.19 -12.07
C ASN A 285 18.56 -2.99 -10.57
N SER A 286 17.83 -2.14 -9.84
CA SER A 286 18.06 -1.92 -8.40
C SER A 286 17.34 -2.91 -7.48
N MET A 287 16.40 -3.71 -8.02
CA MET A 287 15.74 -4.81 -7.31
C MET A 287 16.50 -6.15 -7.44
N ARG A 288 17.42 -6.27 -8.41
CA ARG A 288 18.20 -7.51 -8.68
C ARG A 288 19.63 -7.48 -8.14
N GLN A 289 20.10 -6.34 -7.68
CA GLN A 289 21.38 -6.23 -6.98
C GLN A 289 21.08 -6.12 -5.48
N TYR A 290 21.69 -7.00 -4.69
CA TYR A 290 21.54 -7.27 -3.25
C TYR A 290 20.58 -8.40 -2.89
#